data_AF-A0A433EUQ1-F1
#
_entry.id   AF-A0A433EUQ1-F1
#
_cell.length_a   1.000
_cell.length_b   1.000
_cell.length_c   1.000
_cell.angle_alpha   90.00
_cell.angle_beta   90.00
_cell.angle_gamma   90.00
#
_symmetry.space_group_name_H-M   'P 1'
#
loop_
_entity.id
_entity.type
_entity.pdbx_description
1 polymer ?
#
loop_
_entity_poly.entity_id
_entity_poly.type
_entity_poly.pdbx_seq_one_letter_code
_entity_poly.pdbx_strand_id
1 'polypeptide(L)' 'EAIGVWVNHFNYHRPHTACGDQPPASRTPARVNNVTPSYT' A
#
# COMPACT_ATOMS: atom_id res chain seq x y z
N GLU A 1 -13.04 9.19 10.29
CA GLU A 1 -13.09 9.03 8.81
C GLU A 1 -11.78 9.32 8.08
N ALA A 2 -11.20 10.54 8.18
CA ALA A 2 -10.01 10.92 7.41
C ALA A 2 -8.75 10.06 7.64
N ILE A 3 -8.52 9.61 8.88
CA ILE A 3 -7.34 8.78 9.23
C ILE A 3 -7.41 7.41 8.55
N GLY A 4 -8.60 6.79 8.47
CA GLY A 4 -8.76 5.49 7.81
C GLY A 4 -8.43 5.56 6.32
N VAL A 5 -8.85 6.65 5.65
CA VAL A 5 -8.51 6.90 4.25
C VAL A 5 -7.00 7.12 4.08
N TRP A 6 -6.37 7.90 4.96
CA TRP A 6 -4.93 8.14 4.91
C TRP A 6 -4.12 6.85 5.09
N VAL A 7 -4.48 6.02 6.08
CA VAL A 7 -3.80 4.74 6.35
C VAL A 7 -3.91 3.79 5.16
N ASN A 8 -5.08 3.71 4.53
CA ASN A 8 -5.26 2.88 3.33
C ASN A 8 -4.42 3.40 2.16
N HIS A 9 -4.43 4.71 1.92
CA HIS A 9 -3.64 5.31 0.84
C HIS A 9 -2.13 5.10 1.05
N PHE A 10 -1.64 5.33 2.27
CA PHE A 10 -0.22 5.19 2.61
C PHE A 10 0.28 3.75 2.44
N ASN A 11 -0.50 2.76 2.90
CA ASN A 11 -0.06 1.36 2.92
C ASN A 11 -0.26 0.63 1.59
N TYR A 12 -1.27 1.00 0.79
CA TYR A 12 -1.66 0.20 -0.37
C TYR A 12 -1.58 0.93 -1.71
N HIS A 13 -1.52 2.27 -1.73
CA HIS A 13 -1.61 3.02 -2.98
C HIS A 13 -0.43 3.95 -3.26
N ARG A 14 0.35 4.31 -2.24
CA ARG A 14 1.47 5.24 -2.40
C ARG A 14 2.78 4.47 -2.63
N PRO A 15 3.46 4.67 -3.78
CA PRO A 15 4.80 4.16 -4.01
C PRO A 15 5.81 4.76 -3.03
N HIS A 16 6.76 3.95 -2.55
CA HIS A 16 7.90 4.44 -1.77
C HIS A 16 9.19 3.93 -2.39
N THR A 17 10.19 4.81 -2.53
CA THR A 17 11.54 4.43 -3.00
C THR A 17 12.19 3.42 -2.07
N ALA A 18 11.97 3.57 -0.76
CA ALA A 18 12.36 2.58 0.23
C ALA A 18 11.77 1.21 -0.09
N CYS A 19 10.58 1.15 -0.71
CA CYS A 19 9.84 -0.04 -1.17
C CYS A 19 10.10 -0.48 -2.62
N GLY A 20 11.11 0.08 -3.30
CA GLY A 20 11.37 -0.23 -4.71
C GLY A 20 10.26 0.30 -5.62
N ASP A 21 9.75 1.49 -5.32
CA ASP A 21 8.63 2.15 -6.00
C ASP A 21 7.30 1.36 -5.93
N GLN A 22 7.19 0.48 -4.93
CA GLN A 22 5.97 -0.23 -4.59
C GLN A 22 5.38 0.31 -3.27
N PRO A 23 4.10 0.04 -2.98
CA PRO A 23 3.53 0.39 -1.69
C PRO A 23 4.10 -0.47 -0.54
N PRO A 24 4.04 0.00 0.72
CA PRO A 24 4.60 -0.71 1.87
C PRO A 24 4.01 -2.12 2.06
N ALA A 25 2.74 -2.30 1.71
CA ALA A 25 2.08 -3.60 1.77
C ALA A 25 2.75 -4.67 0.89
N SER A 26 3.45 -4.30 -0.20
CA SER A 26 4.17 -5.25 -1.06
C SER A 26 5.30 -6.00 -0.34
N ARG A 27 5.78 -5.48 0.78
CA ARG A 27 6.82 -6.11 1.61
C ARG A 27 6.30 -6.92 2.79
N THR A 28 4.98 -6.90 3.00
CA THR A 28 4.38 -7.61 4.13
C THR A 28 4.26 -9.09 3.76
N PRO A 29 4.78 -10.03 4.58
CA PRO A 29 4.72 -11.47 4.28
C PRO A 29 3.30 -12.00 4.18
N ALA A 30 2.38 -11.40 4.93
CA ALA A 30 0.95 -11.71 4.91
C ALA A 30 0.22 -10.69 4.03
N ARG A 31 -0.54 -11.17 3.05
CA ARG A 31 -1.41 -10.31 2.23
C ARG A 31 -2.66 -9.96 3.04
N VAL A 32 -2.65 -8.80 3.69
CA VAL A 32 -3.70 -8.40 4.66
C VAL A 32 -4.97 -7.84 3.98
N ASN A 33 -4.94 -7.48 2.70
CA ASN A 33 -6.16 -7.13 1.97
C ASN A 33 -6.20 -7.71 0.54
N ASN A 34 -7.41 -7.89 0.02
CA ASN A 34 -7.65 -8.37 -1.34
C ASN A 34 -7.61 -7.23 -2.39
N VAL A 35 -6.99 -6.09 -2.05
CA VAL A 35 -6.98 -4.90 -2.90
C VAL A 35 -5.72 -4.94 -3.76
N THR A 36 -5.89 -5.14 -5.06
CA THR A 36 -4.80 -5.01 -6.05
C THR A 36 -4.56 -3.53 -6.38
N PRO A 37 -3.31 -3.03 -6.29
CA PRO A 37 -2.97 -1.72 -6.82
C PRO A 37 -3.21 -1.68 -8.33
N SER A 38 -3.61 -0.52 -8.85
CA SER A 38 -3.94 -0.31 -10.26
C SER A 38 -2.74 0.02 -11.15
N TYR A 39 -1.51 -0.07 -10.65
CA TYR A 39 -0.28 0.16 -11.42
C TYR A 39 0.37 -1.18 -11.79
N THR A 40 0.94 -1.25 -13.00
CA THR A 40 1.65 -2.41 -13.58
C THR A 40 3.04 -2.59 -13.00
#